data_AF-A0A0M2KC26-F1
#
_entry.id   AF-A0A0M2KC26-F1
#
_cell.length_a   1.000
_cell.length_b   1.000
_cell.length_c   1.000
_cell.angle_alpha   90.00
_cell.angle_beta   90.00
_cell.angle_gamma   90.00
#
_symmetry.space_group_name_H-M   'P 1'
#
loop_
_entity.id
_entity.type
_entity.pdbx_description
1 polymer ?
#
loop_
_entity_poly.entity_id
_entity_poly.type
_entity_poly.pdbx_seq_one_letter_code
_entity_poly.pdbx_strand_id
1 'polypeptide(L)'
;MAQVAFDTLKFVETLEGAGLPKEQAKAISLAVRDSHEAVDVATRRDLGDAKKELSSEVTVVKRDLEDVRKELKSDIALVRTEITDVRKELKSDIALVRTEITDVRKEMISRFEKSDAQIADVRKDLEAKIDKLSLQLTVRLGGMLVAAIGVLVALTKLPF
;
A
#
# COMPACT_ATOMS: atom_id res chain seq x y z
N MET A 1 -40.93 -24.62 -35.64
CA MET A 1 -42.05 -24.73 -36.62
C MET A 1 -43.13 -25.62 -36.02
N ALA A 2 -44.39 -25.52 -36.44
CA ALA A 2 -45.35 -26.57 -36.07
C ALA A 2 -44.83 -27.88 -36.68
N GLN A 3 -44.68 -28.94 -35.90
CA GLN A 3 -44.50 -30.26 -36.48
C GLN A 3 -45.83 -30.52 -37.18
N VAL A 4 -45.88 -30.25 -38.48
CA VAL A 4 -47.04 -30.58 -39.30
C VAL A 4 -47.09 -32.10 -39.23
N ALA A 5 -48.07 -32.63 -38.49
CA ALA A 5 -48.25 -34.07 -38.40
C ALA A 5 -48.29 -34.61 -39.83
N PHE A 6 -47.41 -35.57 -40.14
CA PHE A 6 -47.42 -36.21 -41.43
C PHE A 6 -48.69 -37.06 -41.51
N ASP A 7 -49.69 -36.53 -42.22
CA ASP A 7 -50.97 -37.21 -42.42
C ASP A 7 -50.77 -38.34 -43.43
N THR A 8 -50.47 -39.53 -42.90
CA THR A 8 -50.20 -40.74 -43.67
C THR A 8 -51.38 -41.12 -44.56
N LEU A 9 -52.62 -40.84 -44.14
CA LEU A 9 -53.83 -41.19 -44.89
C LEU A 9 -53.98 -40.27 -46.10
N LYS A 10 -53.94 -38.95 -45.88
CA LYS A 10 -54.03 -37.96 -46.96
C LYS A 10 -52.90 -38.14 -47.99
N PHE A 11 -51.70 -38.52 -47.52
CA PHE A 11 -50.56 -38.81 -48.39
C PHE A 11 -50.80 -40.06 -49.27
N VAL A 12 -51.34 -41.14 -48.70
CA VAL A 12 -51.71 -42.35 -49.46
C VAL A 12 -52.81 -42.05 -50.49
N GLU A 13 -53.87 -41.34 -50.11
CA GLU A 13 -54.97 -40.97 -51.01
C GLU A 13 -54.49 -40.10 -52.19
N THR A 14 -53.52 -39.22 -51.94
CA THR A 14 -52.93 -38.37 -53.00
C THR A 14 -52.16 -39.21 -54.01
N LEU A 15 -51.41 -40.22 -53.56
CA LEU A 15 -50.67 -41.13 -54.43
C LEU A 15 -51.61 -42.06 -55.21
N GLU A 16 -52.65 -42.59 -54.57
CA GLU A 16 -53.69 -43.40 -55.25
C GLU A 16 -54.42 -42.58 -56.33
N GLY A 17 -54.77 -41.32 -56.05
CA GLY A 17 -55.38 -40.40 -57.02
C GLY A 17 -54.46 -40.04 -58.19
N ALA A 18 -53.15 -40.15 -58.01
CA ALA A 18 -52.14 -39.99 -59.07
C ALA A 18 -51.89 -41.29 -59.87
N GLY A 19 -52.60 -42.38 -59.56
CA GLY A 19 -52.53 -43.65 -60.27
C GLY A 19 -51.54 -44.67 -59.69
N LEU A 20 -50.96 -44.43 -58.50
CA LEU A 20 -50.14 -45.43 -57.82
C LEU A 20 -51.04 -46.53 -57.21
N PRO A 21 -50.68 -47.82 -57.35
CA PRO A 21 -51.35 -48.90 -56.64
C PRO A 21 -51.29 -48.71 -55.12
N LYS A 22 -52.41 -49.01 -54.45
CA LYS A 22 -52.60 -48.87 -53.00
C LYS A 22 -51.44 -49.37 -52.14
N GLU A 23 -50.91 -50.54 -52.47
CA GLU A 23 -49.83 -51.17 -51.70
C GLU A 23 -48.50 -50.43 -51.86
N GLN A 24 -48.22 -49.87 -53.05
CA GLN A 24 -47.03 -49.03 -53.26
C GLN A 24 -47.19 -47.66 -52.60
N ALA A 25 -48.37 -47.04 -52.67
CA ALA A 25 -48.67 -45.78 -51.99
C ALA A 25 -48.50 -45.87 -50.46
N LYS A 26 -48.98 -46.96 -49.85
CA LYS A 26 -48.76 -47.25 -48.42
C LYS A 26 -47.27 -47.42 -48.10
N ALA A 27 -46.53 -48.20 -48.88
CA ALA A 27 -45.11 -48.45 -48.63
C ALA A 27 -44.28 -47.15 -48.66
N ILE A 28 -44.57 -46.25 -49.61
CA ILE A 28 -43.90 -44.95 -49.71
C ILE A 28 -44.28 -44.04 -48.52
N SER A 29 -45.57 -44.00 -48.14
CA SER A 29 -46.05 -43.23 -46.98
C SER A 29 -45.36 -43.64 -45.69
N LEU A 30 -45.21 -44.95 -45.47
CA LEU A 30 -44.51 -45.49 -44.30
C LEU A 30 -43.02 -45.14 -44.32
N ALA A 31 -42.33 -45.33 -45.44
CA ALA A 31 -40.90 -45.00 -45.55
C ALA A 31 -40.63 -43.50 -45.31
N VAL A 32 -41.51 -42.61 -45.79
CA VAL A 32 -41.42 -41.17 -45.56
C VAL A 32 -41.72 -40.82 -44.09
N ARG A 33 -42.77 -41.40 -43.50
CA ARG A 33 -43.07 -41.19 -42.07
C ARG A 33 -41.92 -41.64 -41.19
N ASP A 34 -41.40 -42.84 -41.41
CA ASP A 34 -40.31 -43.41 -40.61
C ASP A 34 -39.02 -42.55 -40.73
N SER A 35 -38.79 -41.94 -41.91
CA SER A 35 -37.71 -40.97 -42.11
C SER A 35 -37.91 -39.65 -41.34
N HIS A 36 -39.17 -39.24 -41.13
CA HIS A 36 -39.52 -38.05 -40.33
C HIS A 36 -39.57 -38.32 -38.82
N GLU A 37 -39.90 -39.54 -38.39
CA GLU A 37 -39.86 -39.97 -36.99
C GLU A 37 -38.43 -40.22 -36.48
N ALA A 38 -37.48 -40.49 -37.38
CA ALA A 38 -36.07 -40.65 -37.05
C ALA A 38 -35.36 -39.34 -36.65
N VAL A 39 -36.02 -38.19 -36.74
CA VAL A 39 -35.45 -36.89 -36.37
C VAL A 39 -35.89 -36.53 -34.95
N ASP A 40 -34.98 -36.67 -33.99
CA ASP A 40 -35.19 -36.22 -32.61
C ASP A 40 -35.23 -34.68 -32.59
N VAL A 41 -36.44 -34.12 -32.56
CA VAL A 41 -36.66 -32.67 -32.63
C VAL A 41 -37.15 -32.13 -31.29
N ALA A 42 -36.52 -31.06 -30.81
CA ALA A 42 -37.02 -30.31 -29.67
C ALA A 42 -38.42 -29.75 -29.98
N THR A 43 -39.37 -30.01 -29.08
CA THR A 43 -40.74 -29.51 -29.19
C THR A 43 -40.82 -28.04 -28.81
N ARG A 44 -41.95 -27.38 -29.11
CA ARG A 44 -42.21 -26.02 -28.64
C ARG A 44 -42.23 -25.92 -27.11
N ARG A 45 -42.56 -27.01 -26.42
CA ARG A 45 -42.54 -27.06 -24.96
C ARG A 45 -41.11 -27.01 -24.45
N ASP A 46 -40.22 -27.81 -25.01
CA ASP A 46 -38.80 -27.85 -24.64
C ASP A 46 -38.14 -26.48 -24.83
N LEU A 47 -38.42 -25.81 -25.96
CA LEU A 47 -37.96 -24.44 -26.19
C LEU A 47 -38.56 -23.44 -25.19
N GLY A 48 -39.82 -23.63 -24.80
CA GLY A 48 -40.49 -22.80 -23.81
C GLY A 48 -39.88 -22.96 -22.41
N ASP A 49 -39.52 -24.18 -22.04
CA ASP A 49 -38.92 -24.51 -20.75
C ASP A 49 -37.46 -24.02 -20.70
N ALA A 50 -36.66 -24.26 -21.75
CA ALA A 50 -35.31 -23.72 -21.88
C ALA A 50 -35.30 -22.17 -21.87
N LYS A 51 -36.29 -21.52 -22.50
CA LYS A 51 -36.42 -20.05 -22.45
C LYS A 51 -36.70 -19.54 -21.04
N LYS A 52 -37.52 -20.25 -20.26
CA LYS A 52 -37.83 -19.88 -18.87
C LYS A 52 -36.60 -20.06 -17.98
N GLU A 53 -35.89 -21.17 -18.13
CA GLU A 53 -34.65 -21.45 -17.41
C GLU A 53 -33.59 -20.37 -17.71
N LEU A 54 -33.33 -20.10 -18.99
CA LEU A 54 -32.42 -19.04 -19.41
C LEU A 54 -32.85 -17.66 -18.87
N SER A 55 -34.15 -17.34 -18.91
CA SER A 55 -34.65 -16.10 -18.34
C SER A 55 -34.42 -16.02 -16.83
N SER A 56 -34.56 -17.14 -16.13
CA SER A 56 -34.28 -17.25 -14.69
C SER A 56 -32.79 -17.04 -14.41
N GLU A 57 -31.90 -17.73 -15.11
CA GLU A 57 -30.44 -17.56 -14.97
C GLU A 57 -30.00 -16.13 -15.24
N VAL A 58 -30.53 -15.50 -16.31
CA VAL A 58 -30.25 -14.09 -16.62
C VAL A 58 -30.70 -13.16 -15.48
N THR A 59 -31.82 -13.47 -14.81
CA THR A 59 -32.27 -12.67 -13.64
C THR A 59 -31.36 -12.84 -12.44
N VAL A 60 -30.83 -14.05 -12.21
CA VAL A 60 -29.86 -14.33 -11.15
C VAL A 60 -28.55 -13.60 -11.42
N VAL A 61 -27.99 -13.74 -12.62
CA VAL A 61 -26.75 -13.04 -13.01
C VAL A 61 -26.87 -11.52 -12.90
N LYS A 62 -28.03 -10.95 -13.26
CA LYS A 62 -28.27 -9.52 -13.07
C LYS A 62 -28.25 -9.11 -11.60
N ARG A 63 -28.83 -9.93 -10.72
CA ARG A 63 -28.81 -9.69 -9.28
C ARG A 63 -27.39 -9.77 -8.74
N ASP A 64 -26.65 -10.82 -9.09
CA ASP A 64 -25.26 -11.01 -8.66
C ASP A 64 -24.38 -9.84 -9.12
N LEU A 65 -24.59 -9.37 -10.36
CA LEU A 65 -23.88 -8.21 -10.89
C LEU A 65 -24.22 -6.91 -10.15
N GLU A 66 -25.49 -6.73 -9.76
CA GLU A 66 -25.90 -5.59 -8.93
C GLU A 66 -25.27 -5.63 -7.53
N ASP A 67 -25.19 -6.82 -6.93
CA ASP A 67 -24.62 -6.99 -5.60
C ASP A 67 -23.10 -6.81 -5.62
N VAL A 68 -22.38 -7.41 -6.57
CA VAL A 68 -20.94 -7.14 -6.79
C VAL A 68 -20.69 -5.65 -7.03
N ARG A 69 -21.56 -4.96 -7.79
CA ARG A 69 -21.43 -3.51 -8.01
C ARG A 69 -21.60 -2.71 -6.71
N LYS A 70 -22.50 -3.12 -5.81
CA LYS A 70 -22.69 -2.47 -4.50
C LYS A 70 -21.47 -2.71 -3.61
N GLU A 71 -20.97 -3.95 -3.55
CA GLU A 71 -19.78 -4.32 -2.79
C GLU A 71 -18.56 -3.51 -3.24
N LEU A 72 -18.26 -3.52 -4.55
CA LEU A 72 -17.15 -2.74 -5.10
C LEU A 72 -17.28 -1.24 -4.81
N LYS A 73 -18.50 -0.68 -4.87
CA LYS A 73 -18.73 0.73 -4.52
C LYS A 73 -18.46 0.99 -3.03
N SER A 74 -18.83 0.06 -2.16
CA SER A 74 -18.55 0.12 -0.73
C SER A 74 -17.05 0.06 -0.46
N ASP A 75 -16.35 -0.92 -1.03
CA ASP A 75 -14.91 -1.11 -0.86
C ASP A 75 -14.12 0.10 -1.36
N ILE A 76 -14.49 0.65 -2.52
CA ILE A 76 -13.88 1.89 -3.04
C ILE A 76 -14.10 3.05 -2.07
N ALA A 77 -15.25 3.15 -1.40
CA ALA A 77 -15.51 4.21 -0.43
C ALA A 77 -14.68 4.02 0.86
N LEU A 78 -14.53 2.77 1.32
CA LEU A 78 -13.66 2.44 2.46
C LEU A 78 -12.20 2.79 2.15
N VAL A 79 -11.66 2.33 1.03
CA VAL A 79 -10.28 2.63 0.61
C VAL A 79 -10.04 4.14 0.48
N ARG A 80 -11.01 4.92 -0.04
CA ARG A 80 -10.90 6.38 -0.10
C ARG A 80 -10.83 7.03 1.29
N THR A 81 -11.56 6.47 2.24
CA THR A 81 -11.56 6.92 3.64
C THR A 81 -10.20 6.62 4.27
N GLU A 82 -9.72 5.38 4.16
CA GLU A 82 -8.40 4.96 4.64
C GLU A 82 -7.26 5.81 4.06
N ILE A 83 -7.26 6.06 2.74
CA ILE A 83 -6.28 6.95 2.09
C ILE A 83 -6.33 8.36 2.68
N THR A 84 -7.52 8.87 2.98
CA THR A 84 -7.69 10.20 3.57
C THR A 84 -7.13 10.25 4.97
N ASP A 85 -7.36 9.22 5.77
CA ASP A 85 -6.90 9.16 7.16
C ASP A 85 -5.39 8.93 7.24
N VAL A 86 -4.82 8.01 6.46
CA VAL A 86 -3.36 7.85 6.33
C VAL A 86 -2.68 9.16 5.90
N ARG A 87 -3.31 9.92 4.99
CA ARG A 87 -2.78 11.23 4.59
C ARG A 87 -2.80 12.25 5.73
N LYS A 88 -3.82 12.22 6.60
CA LYS A 88 -3.88 13.10 7.79
C LYS A 88 -2.81 12.71 8.81
N GLU A 89 -2.67 11.42 9.08
CA GLU A 89 -1.66 10.88 10.00
C GLU A 89 -0.26 11.26 9.55
N LEU A 90 0.11 10.98 8.30
CA LEU A 90 1.41 11.36 7.74
C LEU A 90 1.67 12.87 7.81
N LYS A 91 0.63 13.70 7.58
CA LYS A 91 0.77 15.16 7.72
C LYS A 91 1.04 15.57 9.17
N SER A 92 0.39 14.92 10.13
CA SER A 92 0.60 15.12 11.56
C SER A 92 2.02 14.71 11.96
N ASP A 93 2.45 13.51 11.57
CA ASP A 93 3.78 12.98 11.90
C ASP A 93 4.89 13.86 11.31
N ILE A 94 4.75 14.31 10.06
CA ILE A 94 5.69 15.25 9.45
C ILE A 94 5.75 16.58 10.24
N ALA A 95 4.61 17.06 10.76
CA ALA A 95 4.59 18.27 11.58
C ALA A 95 5.30 18.06 12.93
N LEU A 96 5.08 16.91 13.57
CA LEU A 96 5.76 16.54 14.81
C LEU A 96 7.28 16.45 14.59
N VAL A 97 7.74 15.74 13.57
CA VAL A 97 9.17 15.62 13.24
C VAL A 97 9.80 16.99 12.95
N ARG A 98 9.08 17.91 12.29
CA ARG A 98 9.57 19.28 12.07
C ARG A 98 9.74 20.06 13.37
N THR A 99 8.83 19.89 14.32
CA THR A 99 8.93 20.47 15.66
C THR A 99 10.12 19.89 16.41
N GLU A 100 10.25 18.56 16.44
CA GLU A 100 11.37 17.86 17.09
C GLU A 100 12.73 18.29 16.51
N ILE A 101 12.86 18.40 15.18
CA ILE A 101 14.09 18.91 14.55
C ILE A 101 14.40 20.35 14.98
N THR A 102 13.37 21.20 15.11
CA THR A 102 13.53 22.58 15.56
C THR A 102 14.01 22.63 17.01
N ASP A 103 13.46 21.78 17.86
CA ASP A 103 13.82 21.71 19.28
C ASP A 103 15.22 21.13 19.48
N VAL A 104 15.59 20.06 18.76
CA VAL A 104 16.95 19.52 18.76
C VAL A 104 17.97 20.58 18.31
N ARG A 105 17.64 21.38 17.28
CA ARG A 105 18.51 22.49 16.85
C ARG A 105 18.69 23.54 17.94
N LYS A 106 17.62 23.92 18.64
CA LYS A 106 17.71 24.86 19.77
C LYS A 106 18.55 24.29 20.91
N GLU A 107 18.34 23.03 21.27
CA GLU A 107 19.12 22.36 22.32
C GLU A 107 20.60 22.32 21.94
N MET A 108 20.92 21.98 20.69
CA MET A 108 22.28 21.95 20.19
C MET A 108 22.95 23.33 20.26
N ILE A 109 22.27 24.39 19.83
CA ILE A 109 22.77 25.78 19.96
C ILE A 109 23.05 26.12 21.42
N SER A 110 22.11 25.84 22.32
CA SER A 110 22.28 26.10 23.75
C SER A 110 23.45 25.33 24.36
N ARG A 111 23.68 24.08 23.94
CA ARG A 111 24.85 23.29 24.37
C ARG A 111 26.16 23.89 23.87
N PHE A 112 26.20 24.41 22.64
CA PHE A 112 27.37 25.11 22.12
C PHE A 112 27.65 26.41 22.89
N GLU A 113 26.65 27.24 23.12
CA GLU A 113 26.78 28.46 23.93
C GLU A 113 27.32 28.16 25.34
N LYS A 114 26.81 27.09 25.97
CA LYS A 114 27.29 26.62 27.26
C LYS A 114 28.75 26.13 27.20
N SER A 115 29.12 25.40 26.15
CA SER A 115 30.50 24.95 25.94
C SER A 115 31.45 26.12 25.74
N ASP A 116 31.07 27.13 24.95
CA ASP A 116 31.88 28.33 24.73
C ASP A 116 32.09 29.11 26.03
N ALA A 117 31.04 29.24 26.85
CA ALA A 117 31.14 29.83 28.19
C ALA A 117 32.11 29.05 29.09
N GLN A 118 32.01 27.71 29.12
CA GLN A 118 32.93 26.87 29.89
C GLN A 118 34.38 26.99 29.41
N ILE A 119 34.62 27.09 28.11
CA ILE A 119 35.96 27.30 27.54
C ILE A 119 36.51 28.67 27.96
N ALA A 120 35.68 29.72 27.94
CA ALA A 120 36.08 31.05 28.38
C ALA A 120 36.46 31.06 29.88
N ASP A 121 35.68 30.40 30.73
CA ASP A 121 35.98 30.26 32.16
C ASP A 121 37.29 29.50 32.39
N VAL A 122 37.51 28.36 31.70
CA VAL A 122 38.77 27.60 31.79
C VAL A 122 39.96 28.44 31.34
N ARG A 123 39.83 29.23 30.28
CA ARG A 123 40.91 30.13 29.81
C ARG A 123 41.25 31.18 30.86
N LYS A 124 40.24 31.80 31.47
CA LYS A 124 40.42 32.79 32.55
C LYS A 124 41.10 32.17 33.78
N ASP A 125 40.67 30.99 34.18
CA ASP A 125 41.28 30.25 35.29
C ASP A 125 42.74 29.88 35.01
N LEU A 126 43.06 29.50 33.77
CA LEU A 126 44.43 29.21 33.35
C LEU A 126 45.30 30.47 33.37
N GLU A 127 44.82 31.59 32.85
CA GLU A 127 45.52 32.88 32.90
C GLU A 127 45.86 33.27 34.34
N ALA A 128 44.87 33.23 35.25
CA ALA A 128 45.09 33.52 36.66
C ALA A 128 46.11 32.59 37.34
N LYS A 129 46.10 31.28 36.99
CA LYS A 129 47.09 30.32 37.51
C LYS A 129 48.49 30.58 36.96
N ILE A 130 48.61 30.92 35.67
CA ILE A 130 49.89 31.25 35.03
C ILE A 130 50.48 32.52 35.65
N ASP A 131 49.68 33.55 35.87
CA ASP A 131 50.11 34.79 36.53
C ASP A 131 50.60 34.53 37.95
N LYS A 132 49.83 33.75 38.71
CA LYS A 132 50.19 33.36 40.09
C LYS A 132 51.50 32.57 40.12
N LEU A 133 51.67 31.60 39.22
CA LEU A 133 52.92 30.83 39.11
C LEU A 133 54.09 31.73 38.73
N SER A 134 53.90 32.63 37.76
CA SER A 134 54.92 33.59 37.32
C SER A 134 55.36 34.49 38.47
N LEU A 135 54.42 35.07 39.23
CA LEU A 135 54.74 35.88 40.40
C LEU A 135 55.48 35.07 41.48
N GLN A 136 55.03 33.85 41.78
CA GLN A 136 55.70 32.99 42.76
C GLN A 136 57.14 32.65 42.35
N LEU A 137 57.37 32.39 41.06
CA LEU A 137 58.72 32.14 40.54
C LEU A 137 59.59 33.39 40.62
N THR A 138 59.09 34.56 40.22
CA THR A 138 59.83 35.83 40.34
C THR A 138 60.20 36.14 41.78
N VAL A 139 59.26 35.98 42.72
CA VAL A 139 59.51 36.22 44.15
C VAL A 139 60.53 35.22 44.70
N ARG A 140 60.41 33.92 44.38
CA ARG A 140 61.35 32.88 44.85
C ARG A 140 62.76 33.09 44.30
N LEU A 141 62.90 33.34 42.99
CA LEU A 141 64.20 33.58 42.35
C LEU A 141 64.84 34.88 42.85
N GLY A 142 64.05 35.95 42.98
CA GLY A 142 64.53 37.21 43.57
C GLY A 142 65.00 37.04 45.01
N GLY A 143 64.23 36.32 45.84
CA GLY A 143 64.61 35.98 47.21
C GLY A 143 65.90 35.15 47.27
N MET A 144 66.07 34.15 46.40
CA MET A 144 67.29 33.35 46.29
C MET A 144 68.50 34.19 45.88
N LEU A 145 68.36 35.10 44.91
CA LEU A 145 69.44 36.00 44.48
C LEU A 145 69.89 36.93 45.62
N VAL A 146 68.95 37.53 46.34
CA VAL A 146 69.26 38.38 47.50
C VAL A 146 69.98 37.57 48.59
N ALA A 147 69.50 36.35 48.88
CA ALA A 147 70.16 35.47 49.84
C ALA A 147 71.57 35.07 49.40
N ALA A 148 71.76 34.69 48.13
CA ALA A 148 73.05 34.31 47.57
C ALA A 148 74.07 35.46 47.62
N ILE A 149 73.66 36.68 47.25
CA ILE A 149 74.49 37.89 47.35
C ILE A 149 74.82 38.19 48.81
N GLY A 150 73.83 38.08 49.71
CA GLY A 150 74.05 38.29 51.15
C GLY A 150 75.10 37.33 51.73
N VAL A 151 75.05 36.04 51.36
CA VAL A 151 76.06 35.04 51.76
C VAL A 151 77.45 35.39 51.22
N LEU A 152 77.56 35.76 49.94
CA LEU A 152 78.83 36.18 49.32
C LEU A 152 79.44 37.40 50.03
N VAL A 153 78.64 38.43 50.32
CA VAL A 153 79.10 39.63 51.03
C VAL A 153 79.57 39.28 52.45
N ALA A 154 78.83 38.43 53.18
CA ALA A 154 79.23 38.00 54.52
C ALA A 154 80.58 37.27 54.51
N LEU A 155 80.80 36.38 53.51
CA LEU A 155 82.08 35.68 53.35
C LEU A 155 83.27 36.61 53.10
N THR A 156 83.09 37.72 52.36
CA THR A 156 84.18 38.70 52.15
C THR A 156 84.55 39.53 53.38
N LYS A 157 83.66 39.60 54.39
CA LYS A 157 83.86 40.38 55.62
C LYS A 157 84.31 39.53 56.82
N LEU A 158 84.47 38.22 56.64
CA LEU A 158 85.08 37.37 57.66
C LEU A 158 86.58 37.69 57.75
N PRO A 159 87.10 38.06 58.94
CA PRO A 159 88.54 38.14 59.14
C PRO A 159 89.12 36.72 59.04
N PHE A 160 90.04 36.52 58.10
CA PHE A 160 90.90 35.33 58.05
C PHE A 160 92.01 35.45 59.09
#